data_AF-A0A9Q3KKI1-F1
#
_entry.id   AF-A0A9Q3KKI1-F1
#
_cell.length_a   1.000
_cell.length_b   1.000
_cell.length_c   1.000
_cell.angle_alpha   90.00
_cell.angle_beta   90.00
_cell.angle_gamma   90.00
#
_symmetry.space_group_name_H-M   'P 1'
#
loop_
_entity.id
_entity.type
_entity.pdbx_description
1 polymer ?
#
loop_
_entity_poly.entity_id
_entity_poly.type
_entity_poly.pdbx_seq_one_letter_code
_entity_poly.pdbx_strand_id
1 'polypeptide(L)'
;MNKHPAFPVSLIKPYSSSDKELFPLRNKPPLEIPPLEEGEEKKILKLLEERRARNKKERDYLVRYRNPTQEDEWILEKDIKNSDKLLRRFGNERKAKQYKNQALLSFKTNKVY
;
A
#
# COMPACT_ATOMS: atom_id res chain seq x y z
N MET A 1 43.46 20.42 -25.37
CA MET A 1 42.75 19.72 -24.26
C MET A 1 43.77 19.39 -23.19
N ASN A 2 43.77 20.12 -22.07
CA ASN A 2 44.65 19.82 -20.94
C ASN A 2 44.01 18.68 -20.15
N LYS A 3 44.51 17.45 -20.39
CA LYS A 3 44.12 16.28 -19.59
C LYS A 3 44.82 16.40 -18.24
N HIS A 4 44.04 16.45 -17.16
CA HIS A 4 44.61 16.44 -15.81
C HIS A 4 45.30 15.09 -15.59
N PRO A 5 46.52 15.04 -15.04
CA PRO A 5 47.21 13.79 -14.81
C PRO A 5 46.38 12.93 -13.85
N ALA A 6 46.08 11.69 -14.25
CA ALA A 6 45.43 10.74 -13.38
C ALA A 6 46.42 10.30 -12.29
N PHE A 7 45.96 10.26 -11.05
CA PHE A 7 46.78 9.79 -9.94
C PHE A 7 47.14 8.30 -10.18
N PRO A 8 48.43 7.93 -10.22
CA PRO A 8 48.82 6.57 -10.53
C PRO A 8 48.39 5.61 -9.41
N VAL A 9 47.74 4.51 -9.80
CA VAL A 9 47.21 3.49 -8.89
C VAL A 9 48.32 2.88 -8.01
N SER A 10 49.57 2.87 -8.48
CA SER A 10 50.72 2.39 -7.73
C SER A 10 51.05 3.21 -6.47
N LEU A 11 50.56 4.44 -6.37
CA LEU A 11 50.72 5.28 -5.18
C LEU A 11 49.60 5.08 -4.14
N ILE A 12 48.58 4.28 -4.46
CA ILE A 12 47.49 3.96 -3.52
C ILE A 12 48.02 2.93 -2.52
N LYS A 13 48.02 3.30 -1.24
CA LYS A 13 48.35 2.36 -0.16
C LYS A 13 47.25 1.31 -0.05
N PRO A 14 47.59 0.02 0.11
CA PRO A 14 46.60 -0.99 0.41
C PRO A 14 45.90 -0.68 1.74
N TYR A 15 44.61 -0.99 1.81
CA TYR A 15 43.86 -0.83 3.04
C TYR A 15 44.41 -1.76 4.13
N SER A 16 44.64 -1.19 5.31
CA SER A 16 44.92 -1.94 6.54
C SER A 16 43.86 -1.63 7.58
N SER A 17 43.45 -2.65 8.33
CA SER A 17 42.58 -2.50 9.49
C SER A 17 43.25 -1.63 10.54
N SER A 18 42.48 -0.81 11.26
CA SER A 18 43.00 -0.01 12.37
C SER A 18 43.56 -0.89 13.47
N ASP A 19 44.79 -0.62 13.87
CA ASP A 19 45.44 -1.26 15.01
C ASP A 19 44.72 -0.86 16.32
N LYS A 20 44.30 -1.85 17.10
CA LYS A 20 43.55 -1.66 18.34
C LYS A 20 44.44 -1.24 19.51
N GLU A 21 45.74 -1.57 19.47
CA GLU A 21 46.69 -1.19 20.50
C GLU A 21 47.09 0.29 20.36
N LEU A 22 47.29 0.75 19.11
CA LEU A 22 47.59 2.15 18.82
C LEU A 22 46.36 3.06 18.90
N PHE A 23 45.16 2.54 18.61
CA PHE A 23 43.93 3.33 18.56
C PHE A 23 42.78 2.70 19.36
N PRO A 24 42.92 2.56 20.69
CA PRO A 24 41.93 1.88 21.53
C PRO A 24 40.56 2.59 21.59
N LEU A 25 40.53 3.89 21.30
CA LEU A 25 39.30 4.70 21.31
C LEU A 25 38.54 4.68 19.98
N ARG A 26 39.07 4.02 18.94
CA ARG A 26 38.46 4.00 17.61
C ARG A 26 37.37 2.93 17.51
N ASN A 27 36.35 3.09 18.35
CA ASN A 27 35.14 2.27 18.28
C ASN A 27 34.16 2.90 17.28
N LYS A 28 33.56 2.07 16.43
CA LYS A 28 32.47 2.54 15.56
C LYS A 28 31.30 2.94 16.48
N PRO A 29 30.74 4.16 16.35
CA PRO A 29 29.53 4.48 17.08
C PRO A 29 28.43 3.50 16.69
N PRO A 30 27.55 3.11 17.63
CA PRO A 30 26.37 2.34 17.28
C PRO A 30 25.56 3.11 16.24
N LEU A 31 25.10 2.39 15.21
CA LEU A 31 24.23 2.96 14.20
C LEU A 31 22.88 3.31 14.86
N GLU A 32 22.58 4.59 15.00
CA GLU A 32 21.25 5.06 15.38
C GLU A 32 20.34 4.94 14.16
N ILE A 33 19.50 3.91 14.15
CA ILE A 33 18.44 3.77 13.14
C ILE A 33 17.33 4.73 13.59
N PRO A 34 16.95 5.74 12.77
CA PRO A 34 15.83 6.60 13.12
C PRO A 34 14.57 5.75 13.30
N PRO A 35 13.66 6.11 14.23
CA PRO A 35 12.40 5.40 14.35
C PRO A 35 11.70 5.39 13.00
N LEU A 36 11.34 4.19 12.52
CA LEU A 36 10.50 4.06 11.35
C LEU A 36 9.16 4.69 11.71
N GLU A 37 8.80 5.81 11.08
CA GLU A 37 7.44 6.33 11.20
C GLU A 37 6.50 5.19 10.80
N GLU A 38 5.71 4.69 11.75
CA GLU A 38 4.64 3.75 11.46
C GLU A 38 3.76 4.45 10.42
N GLY A 39 3.86 4.02 9.17
CA GLY A 39 3.16 4.66 8.06
C GLY A 39 1.68 4.81 8.42
N GLU A 40 1.12 6.00 8.15
CA GLU A 40 -0.25 6.33 8.53
C GLU A 40 -1.21 5.16 8.26
N GLU A 41 -1.88 4.67 9.31
CA GLU A 41 -2.82 3.57 9.14
C GLU A 41 -3.87 3.93 8.07
N LYS A 42 -3.89 3.19 6.97
CA LYS A 42 -4.84 3.42 5.87
C LYS A 42 -6.27 3.23 6.38
N LYS A 43 -7.03 4.33 6.49
CA LYS A 43 -8.44 4.28 6.93
C LYS A 43 -9.36 4.04 5.75
N ILE A 44 -10.12 2.95 5.81
CA ILE A 44 -11.10 2.58 4.80
C ILE A 44 -12.32 3.49 4.87
N LEU A 45 -12.72 4.07 3.73
CA LEU A 45 -13.93 4.88 3.60
C LEU A 45 -15.15 4.03 3.24
N LYS A 46 -15.05 3.22 2.17
CA LYS A 46 -16.14 2.36 1.69
C LYS A 46 -15.65 1.22 0.80
N LEU A 47 -16.50 0.21 0.64
CA LEU A 47 -16.30 -0.90 -0.31
C LEU A 47 -17.00 -0.55 -1.63
N LEU A 48 -16.33 -0.81 -2.75
CA LEU A 48 -16.84 -0.52 -4.09
C LEU A 48 -17.35 -1.76 -4.80
N GLU A 49 -16.59 -2.84 -4.71
CA GLU A 49 -16.85 -4.09 -5.42
C GLU A 49 -16.47 -5.31 -4.58
N GLU A 50 -16.97 -6.47 -5.00
CA GLU A 50 -16.71 -7.77 -4.39
C GLU A 50 -16.34 -8.75 -5.51
N ARG A 51 -15.31 -9.58 -5.27
CA ARG A 51 -14.97 -10.70 -6.16
C ARG A 51 -14.64 -11.94 -5.34
N ARG A 52 -14.70 -13.11 -5.98
CA ARG A 52 -14.22 -14.35 -5.36
C ARG A 52 -12.69 -14.33 -5.32
N ALA A 53 -12.13 -14.61 -4.14
CA ALA A 53 -10.70 -14.78 -4.02
C ALA A 53 -10.24 -16.01 -4.80
N ARG A 54 -8.95 -16.05 -5.18
CA ARG A 54 -8.34 -17.21 -5.87
C ARG A 54 -8.53 -18.50 -5.07
N ASN A 55 -8.46 -18.40 -3.75
CA ASN A 55 -8.81 -19.46 -2.82
C ASN A 55 -10.33 -19.40 -2.59
N LYS A 56 -11.09 -20.24 -3.31
CA LYS A 56 -12.57 -20.28 -3.45
C LYS A 56 -13.42 -20.13 -2.17
N LYS A 57 -12.84 -20.14 -0.98
CA LYS A 57 -13.53 -19.97 0.31
C LYS A 57 -13.61 -18.50 0.75
N GLU A 58 -12.79 -17.62 0.20
CA GLU A 58 -12.70 -16.22 0.64
C GLU A 58 -13.18 -15.25 -0.45
N ARG A 59 -13.46 -14.02 -0.03
CA ARG A 59 -13.88 -12.92 -0.92
C ARG A 59 -12.89 -11.78 -0.76
N ASP A 60 -12.57 -11.16 -1.90
CA ASP A 60 -11.85 -9.89 -1.90
C ASP A 60 -12.85 -8.77 -2.09
N TYR A 61 -12.59 -7.64 -1.45
CA TYR A 61 -13.37 -6.42 -1.60
C TYR A 61 -12.46 -5.32 -2.16
N LEU A 62 -12.97 -4.57 -3.13
CA LEU A 62 -12.29 -3.38 -3.63
C LEU A 62 -12.58 -2.22 -2.70
N VAL A 63 -11.52 -1.64 -2.15
CA VAL A 63 -11.63 -0.68 -1.06
C VAL A 63 -11.20 0.71 -1.51
N ARG A 64 -12.04 1.69 -1.19
CA ARG A 64 -11.72 3.12 -1.31
C ARG A 64 -11.28 3.62 0.06
N TYR A 65 -10.09 4.19 0.13
CA TYR A 65 -9.57 4.80 1.35
C TYR A 65 -10.10 6.23 1.57
N ARG A 66 -9.96 6.73 2.80
CA ARG A 66 -10.36 8.08 3.18
C ARG A 66 -9.39 9.14 2.64
N ASN A 67 -8.11 8.80 2.57
CA ASN A 67 -7.10 9.67 1.96
C ASN A 67 -7.20 9.53 0.43
N PRO A 68 -7.48 10.62 -0.32
CA PRO A 68 -7.64 10.56 -1.77
C PRO A 68 -6.35 10.24 -2.52
N THR A 69 -5.18 10.39 -1.89
CA THR A 69 -3.89 9.99 -2.48
C THR A 69 -3.72 8.48 -2.51
N GLN A 70 -4.45 7.74 -1.67
CA GLN A 70 -4.38 6.29 -1.63
C GLN A 70 -5.26 5.71 -2.72
N GLU A 71 -4.65 4.91 -3.58
CA GLU A 71 -5.34 4.18 -4.64
C GLU A 71 -6.24 3.08 -4.10
N ASP A 72 -7.19 2.66 -4.93
CA ASP A 72 -8.08 1.56 -4.58
C ASP A 72 -7.37 0.23 -4.63
N GLU A 73 -7.67 -0.62 -3.65
CA GLU A 73 -6.97 -1.88 -3.48
C GLU A 73 -7.95 -3.01 -3.20
N TRP A 74 -7.67 -4.19 -3.76
CA TRP A 74 -8.39 -5.42 -3.44
C TRP A 74 -7.79 -6.02 -2.18
N ILE A 75 -8.57 -6.10 -1.10
CA ILE A 75 -8.14 -6.70 0.16
C ILE A 75 -9.10 -7.80 0.60
N LEU A 76 -8.57 -8.75 1.38
CA LEU A 76 -9.37 -9.85 1.93
C LEU A 76 -10.31 -9.33 3.00
N GLU A 77 -11.45 -10.00 3.17
CA GLU A 77 -12.42 -9.68 4.22
C GLU A 77 -11.80 -9.64 5.62
N LYS A 78 -10.84 -10.53 5.89
CA LYS A 78 -10.14 -10.66 7.17
C LYS A 78 -9.24 -9.47 7.50
N ASP A 79 -8.75 -8.77 6.48
CA ASP A 79 -7.81 -7.65 6.63
C ASP A 79 -8.54 -6.32 6.85
N ILE A 80 -9.87 -6.30 6.68
CA ILE A 80 -10.71 -5.11 6.87
C ILE A 80 -10.98 -4.91 8.36
N LYS A 81 -10.34 -3.90 8.97
CA LYS A 81 -10.69 -3.45 10.33
C LYS A 81 -12.17 -3.01 10.38
N ASN A 82 -12.95 -3.52 11.33
CA ASN A 82 -14.39 -3.25 11.49
C ASN A 82 -15.26 -3.63 10.26
N SER A 83 -14.93 -4.76 9.62
CA SER A 83 -15.59 -5.27 8.40
C SER A 83 -17.13 -5.28 8.47
N ASP A 84 -17.72 -5.68 9.59
CA ASP A 84 -19.18 -5.81 9.75
C ASP A 84 -19.97 -4.56 9.33
N LYS A 85 -19.53 -3.37 9.76
CA LYS A 85 -20.21 -2.11 9.47
C LYS A 85 -20.12 -1.77 7.98
N LEU A 86 -18.95 -1.99 7.38
CA LEU A 86 -18.68 -1.70 5.98
C LEU A 86 -19.43 -2.66 5.06
N LEU A 87 -19.42 -3.96 5.38
CA LEU A 87 -20.11 -5.00 4.63
C LEU A 87 -21.63 -4.81 4.66
N ARG A 88 -22.21 -4.46 5.81
CA ARG A 88 -23.65 -4.16 5.93
C ARG A 88 -24.04 -2.98 5.04
N ARG A 89 -23.28 -1.88 5.08
CA ARG A 89 -23.53 -0.70 4.23
C ARG A 89 -23.42 -1.05 2.75
N PHE A 90 -22.35 -1.74 2.37
CA PHE A 90 -22.12 -2.19 1.00
C PHE A 90 -23.26 -3.08 0.48
N GLY A 91 -23.72 -4.04 1.29
CA GLY A 91 -24.85 -4.91 0.95
C GLY A 91 -26.14 -4.13 0.70
N ASN A 92 -26.43 -3.12 1.53
CA ASN A 92 -27.61 -2.27 1.38
C ASN A 92 -27.53 -1.41 0.11
N GLU A 93 -26.37 -0.79 -0.15
CA GLU A 93 -26.14 0.01 -1.36
C GLU A 93 -26.27 -0.83 -2.63
N ARG A 94 -25.75 -2.07 -2.61
CA ARG A 94 -25.85 -2.97 -3.76
C ARG A 94 -27.29 -3.35 -4.06
N LYS A 95 -28.09 -3.69 -3.04
CA LYS A 95 -29.52 -3.95 -3.19
C LYS A 95 -30.25 -2.72 -3.73
N ALA A 96 -29.98 -1.53 -3.19
CA ALA A 96 -30.60 -0.29 -3.63
C ALA A 96 -30.30 0.01 -5.12
N LYS A 97 -29.06 -0.16 -5.57
CA LYS A 97 -28.68 -0.04 -6.99
C LYS A 97 -29.44 -1.04 -7.87
N GLN A 98 -29.57 -2.28 -7.41
CA GLN A 98 -30.30 -3.32 -8.14
C GLN A 98 -31.78 -2.95 -8.33
N TYR A 99 -32.46 -2.52 -7.26
CA TYR A 99 -33.85 -2.06 -7.35
C TYR A 99 -34.02 -0.85 -8.26
N LYS A 100 -33.10 0.13 -8.17
CA LYS A 100 -33.11 1.31 -9.06
C LYS A 100 -32.98 0.90 -10.53
N ASN A 101 -32.08 -0.03 -10.84
CA ASN A 101 -31.90 -0.53 -12.20
C ASN A 101 -33.14 -1.27 -12.72
N GLN A 102 -33.78 -2.09 -11.89
CA GLN A 102 -35.04 -2.77 -12.25
C GLN A 102 -36.17 -1.76 -12.53
N ALA A 103 -36.34 -0.76 -11.67
CA ALA A 103 -37.33 0.30 -11.88
C ALA A 103 -37.07 1.08 -13.17
N LEU A 104 -35.82 1.46 -13.44
CA LEU A 104 -35.46 2.16 -14.69
C LEU A 104 -35.75 1.32 -15.94
N LEU A 105 -35.56 -0.01 -15.87
CA LEU A 105 -35.90 -0.91 -16.97
C LEU A 105 -37.43 -0.97 -17.18
N SER A 106 -38.23 -1.08 -16.12
CA SER A 106 -39.70 -1.12 -16.24
C SER A 106 -40.30 0.18 -16.78
N PHE A 107 -39.70 1.34 -16.47
CA PHE A 107 -40.14 2.62 -17.04
C PHE A 107 -39.82 2.75 -18.53
N LYS A 108 -38.76 2.12 -19.03
CA LYS A 108 -38.39 2.14 -20.45
C LYS A 108 -39.28 1.25 -21.31
N THR A 109 -39.76 0.13 -20.78
CA THR A 109 -40.63 -0.81 -21.51
C THR A 109 -42.06 -0.30 -21.66
N ASN A 110 -42.54 0.52 -20.72
CA ASN A 110 -43.91 1.04 -20.71
C ASN A 110 -44.11 2.33 -21.52
N LYS A 111 -43.11 2.79 -22.28
CA LYS A 111 -43.17 4.04 -23.07
C LYS A 111 -43.46 3.80 -24.56
N VAL A 112 -44.15 2.72 -24.87
CA VAL A 112 -44.64 2.38 -26.21
C VAL A 112 -46.18 2.41 -26.18
N TYR A 113 -46.75 3.60 -26.36
CA TYR A 113 -48.13 3.83 -26.80
C TYR A 113 -48.16 5.13 -27.60
#